data_AF-A0A2P5BUU2-F1
#
_entry.id   AF-A0A2P5BUU2-F1
#
_cell.length_a   1.000
_cell.length_b   1.000
_cell.length_c   1.000
_cell.angle_alpha   90.00
_cell.angle_beta   90.00
_cell.angle_gamma   90.00
#
_symmetry.space_group_name_H-M   'P 1'
#
loop_
_entity.id
_entity.type
_entity.pdbx_description
1 polymer ?
#
loop_
_entity_poly.entity_id
_entity_poly.type
_entity_poly.pdbx_seq_one_letter_code
_entity_poly.pdbx_strand_id
1 'polypeptide(L)'
;MLPEDCFANILSLTSPQDACRSSLVSSCVYSMADSDSVWEKFLPSDYREILSRLLFPVVYSSNKELFFRLCSPCLIDGGKKINVDWILKS
;
A
#
# COMPACT_ATOMS: atom_id res chain seq x y z
N MET A 1 1.61 26.47 6.25
CA MET A 1 1.18 25.10 5.90
C MET A 1 2.44 24.27 5.74
N LEU A 2 2.50 23.06 6.28
CA LEU A 2 3.58 22.15 5.87
C LEU A 2 3.36 21.80 4.40
N PRO A 3 4.42 21.68 3.58
CA PRO A 3 4.28 21.20 2.22
C PRO A 3 3.60 19.84 2.25
N GLU A 4 2.63 19.61 1.36
CA GLU A 4 1.92 18.33 1.32
C GLU A 4 2.91 17.16 1.17
N ASP A 5 3.97 17.38 0.41
CA ASP A 5 5.05 16.43 0.22
C ASP A 5 5.75 16.05 1.52
N CYS A 6 5.90 16.96 2.50
CA CYS A 6 6.63 16.68 3.74
C CYS A 6 5.87 15.68 4.61
N PHE A 7 4.56 15.87 4.77
CA PHE A 7 3.72 14.97 5.56
C PHE A 7 3.47 13.65 4.85
N ALA A 8 3.26 13.65 3.53
CA ALA A 8 3.17 12.42 2.75
C ALA A 8 4.47 11.60 2.91
N ASN A 9 5.63 12.25 2.86
CA ASN A 9 6.91 11.57 3.04
C ASN A 9 7.04 10.99 4.47
N ILE A 10 6.62 11.72 5.51
CA ILE A 10 6.57 11.19 6.89
C ILE A 10 5.64 9.97 6.98
N LEU A 11 4.42 10.07 6.45
CA LEU A 11 3.43 9.00 6.50
C LEU A 11 3.92 7.75 5.77
N SER A 12 4.66 7.92 4.67
CA SER A 12 5.25 6.82 3.92
C SER A 12 6.36 6.04 4.68
N LEU A 13 6.85 6.61 5.78
CA LEU A 13 7.83 5.98 6.69
C LEU A 13 7.16 5.37 7.92
N THR A 14 5.84 5.46 8.05
CA THR A 14 5.06 4.83 9.13
C THR A 14 4.51 3.49 8.69
N SER A 15 3.86 2.74 9.58
CA SER A 15 3.15 1.53 9.18
C SER A 15 1.86 1.88 8.38
N PRO A 16 1.37 0.99 7.49
CA PRO A 16 0.09 1.20 6.80
C PRO A 16 -1.09 1.44 7.76
N GLN A 17 -1.03 0.86 8.96
CA GLN A 17 -2.04 1.06 10.00
C GLN A 17 -1.98 2.50 10.57
N ASP A 18 -0.79 3.03 10.79
CA ASP A 18 -0.60 4.38 11.31
C ASP A 18 -0.95 5.45 10.28
N ALA A 19 -0.67 5.20 8.99
CA ALA A 19 -1.16 6.04 7.90
C ALA A 19 -2.71 6.08 7.88
N CYS A 20 -3.37 4.94 8.01
CA CYS A 20 -4.83 4.87 8.11
C CYS A 20 -5.37 5.66 9.31
N ARG A 21 -4.74 5.55 10.48
CA ARG A 21 -5.16 6.31 11.68
C ARG A 21 -4.95 7.82 11.51
N SER A 22 -3.84 8.22 10.89
CA SER A 22 -3.52 9.63 10.64
C SER A 22 -4.54 10.31 9.73
N SER A 23 -5.13 9.56 8.79
CA SER A 23 -6.17 10.06 7.90
C SER A 23 -7.42 10.60 8.62
N LEU A 24 -7.66 10.21 9.88
CA LEU A 24 -8.81 10.62 10.68
C LEU A 24 -8.68 12.03 11.29
N VAL A 25 -7.50 12.65 11.20
CA VAL A 25 -7.21 13.94 11.85
C VAL A 25 -7.90 15.11 11.14
N SER A 26 -7.91 15.12 9.81
CA SER A 26 -8.57 16.16 9.00
C SER A 26 -8.69 15.72 7.54
N SER A 27 -9.54 16.38 6.75
CA SER A 27 -9.67 16.11 5.31
C SER A 27 -8.38 16.34 4.51
N CYS A 28 -7.55 17.29 4.93
CA CYS A 28 -6.24 17.54 4.33
C CYS A 28 -5.30 16.34 4.59
N VAL A 29 -5.15 15.94 5.86
CA VAL A 29 -4.33 14.78 6.23
C VAL A 29 -4.86 13.49 5.61
N TYR A 30 -6.18 13.35 5.49
CA TYR A 30 -6.80 12.26 4.74
C TYR A 30 -6.27 12.18 3.30
N SER A 31 -6.37 13.28 2.54
CA SER A 31 -5.92 13.31 1.13
C SER A 31 -4.45 12.93 0.98
N MET A 32 -3.63 13.30 1.95
CA MET A 32 -2.19 13.03 1.93
C MET A 32 -1.89 11.57 2.30
N ALA A 33 -2.55 11.06 3.34
CA ALA A 33 -2.42 9.68 3.81
C ALA A 33 -3.02 8.65 2.83
N ASP A 34 -3.99 9.06 2.02
CA ASP A 34 -4.64 8.22 1.01
C ASP A 34 -3.95 8.30 -0.37
N SER A 35 -2.87 9.08 -0.50
CA SER A 35 -2.17 9.30 -1.77
C SER A 35 -1.39 8.07 -2.25
N ASP A 36 -1.36 7.86 -3.56
CA ASP A 36 -0.62 6.75 -4.17
C ASP A 36 0.89 6.79 -3.87
N SER A 37 1.47 7.98 -3.68
CA SER A 37 2.86 8.16 -3.28
C SER A 37 3.18 7.58 -1.90
N VAL A 38 2.24 7.67 -0.95
CA VAL A 38 2.38 7.05 0.37
C VAL A 38 2.23 5.54 0.24
N TRP A 39 1.17 5.10 -0.42
CA TRP A 39 0.85 3.68 -0.52
C TRP A 39 1.83 2.89 -1.39
N GLU A 40 2.52 3.52 -2.35
CA GLU A 40 3.60 2.86 -3.10
C GLU A 40 4.75 2.42 -2.20
N LYS A 41 5.05 3.17 -1.12
CA LYS A 41 6.11 2.80 -0.16
C LYS A 41 5.73 1.61 0.72
N PHE A 42 4.44 1.33 0.86
CA PHE A 42 3.93 0.16 1.58
C PHE A 42 3.87 -1.09 0.70
N LEU A 43 4.04 -0.96 -0.62
CA LEU A 43 4.09 -2.12 -1.51
C LEU A 43 5.47 -2.79 -1.44
N PRO A 44 5.55 -4.10 -1.67
CA PRO A 44 6.83 -4.79 -1.87
C PRO A 44 7.63 -4.12 -2.99
N SER A 45 8.95 -3.98 -2.86
CA SER A 45 9.78 -3.36 -3.91
C SER A 45 9.68 -4.07 -5.27
N ASP A 46 9.35 -5.35 -5.26
CA ASP A 46 9.14 -6.22 -6.42
C ASP A 46 7.66 -6.36 -6.82
N TYR A 47 6.75 -5.51 -6.33
CA TYR A 47 5.30 -5.62 -6.61
C TYR A 47 4.97 -5.69 -8.10
N ARG A 48 5.71 -4.96 -8.94
CA ARG A 48 5.54 -5.00 -10.41
C ARG A 48 5.90 -6.35 -11.01
N GLU A 49 6.96 -6.98 -10.48
CA GLU A 49 7.35 -8.33 -10.89
C GLU A 49 6.32 -9.35 -10.39
N ILE A 50 5.83 -9.21 -9.15
CA ILE A 50 4.73 -10.02 -8.62
C ILE A 50 3.53 -9.93 -9.57
N LEU A 51 3.09 -8.72 -9.94
CA LEU A 51 1.98 -8.49 -10.86
C LEU A 51 2.20 -9.15 -12.23
N SER A 52 3.42 -9.07 -12.78
CA SER A 52 3.75 -9.68 -14.08
C SER A 52 3.66 -11.21 -14.08
N ARG A 53 3.83 -11.83 -12.91
CA ARG A 53 3.78 -13.30 -12.72
C ARG A 53 2.38 -13.81 -12.41
N LEU A 54 1.39 -12.93 -12.21
CA LEU A 54 0.02 -13.33 -11.94
C LEU A 54 -0.63 -13.89 -13.20
N LEU A 55 -1.31 -15.03 -13.06
CA LEU A 55 -2.05 -15.68 -14.14
C LEU A 55 -3.23 -14.83 -14.64
N PHE A 56 -3.76 -13.96 -13.78
CA PHE A 56 -4.87 -13.07 -14.08
C PHE A 56 -4.46 -11.61 -13.83
N PRO A 57 -4.75 -10.68 -14.75
CA PRO A 57 -4.50 -9.26 -14.52
C PRO A 57 -5.24 -8.76 -13.28
N VAL A 58 -4.51 -8.12 -12.37
CA VAL A 58 -5.11 -7.43 -11.22
C VAL A 58 -5.45 -6.02 -11.64
N VAL A 59 -6.75 -5.72 -11.73
CA VAL A 59 -7.26 -4.39 -12.04
C VAL A 59 -7.42 -3.61 -10.74
N TYR A 60 -6.66 -2.54 -10.54
CA TYR A 60 -6.72 -1.66 -9.37
C TYR A 60 -6.80 -0.19 -9.77
N SER A 61 -7.42 0.62 -8.90
CA SER A 61 -7.63 2.05 -9.06
C SER A 61 -6.69 2.91 -8.20
N SER A 62 -6.03 2.31 -7.20
CA SER A 62 -5.02 2.94 -6.35
C SER A 62 -4.01 1.94 -5.79
N ASN A 63 -2.83 2.42 -5.37
CA ASN A 63 -1.82 1.62 -4.68
C ASN A 63 -2.33 1.06 -3.35
N LYS A 64 -3.25 1.78 -2.70
CA LYS A 64 -3.97 1.29 -1.51
C LYS A 64 -4.81 0.06 -1.80
N GLU A 65 -5.58 0.10 -2.89
CA GLU A 65 -6.40 -1.03 -3.30
C GLU A 65 -5.52 -2.23 -3.71
N LEU A 66 -4.39 -1.97 -4.38
CA LEU A 66 -3.39 -2.99 -4.70
C LEU A 66 -2.81 -3.62 -3.42
N PHE A 67 -2.41 -2.81 -2.44
CA PHE A 67 -1.91 -3.28 -1.14
C PHE A 67 -2.88 -4.26 -0.49
N PHE A 68 -4.16 -3.89 -0.37
CA PHE A 68 -5.17 -4.76 0.25
C PHE A 68 -5.39 -6.06 -0.51
N ARG A 69 -5.31 -6.03 -1.85
CA ARG A 69 -5.38 -7.25 -2.67
C ARG A 69 -4.19 -8.18 -2.48
N LEU A 70 -2.99 -7.63 -2.37
CA LEU A 70 -1.79 -8.42 -2.08
C LEU A 70 -1.82 -8.96 -0.64
N CYS A 71 -2.38 -8.23 0.31
CA CYS A 71 -2.55 -8.70 1.69
C CYS A 71 -3.66 -9.76 1.84
N SER A 72 -4.56 -9.87 0.86
CA SER A 72 -5.70 -10.81 0.91
C SER A 72 -5.28 -12.20 0.42
N PRO A 73 -5.44 -13.27 1.25
CA PRO A 73 -4.99 -14.62 0.92
C PRO A 73 -5.76 -15.31 -0.23
N CYS A 74 -6.77 -14.66 -0.81
CA CYS A 74 -7.77 -15.29 -1.68
C CYS A 74 -7.55 -15.12 -3.19
N LEU A 75 -6.48 -14.46 -3.66
CA LEU A 75 -6.32 -14.15 -5.10
C LEU A 75 -5.09 -14.78 -5.79
N ILE A 76 -4.35 -15.66 -5.12
CA ILE A 76 -3.28 -16.44 -5.75
C ILE A 76 -3.62 -17.92 -5.65
N ASP A 77 -4.75 -18.33 -6.24
CA ASP A 77 -5.04 -19.75 -6.35
C ASP A 77 -4.24 -20.37 -7.50
N GLY A 78 -2.99 -20.66 -7.14
CA GLY A 78 -2.10 -21.66 -7.71
C GLY A 78 -1.20 -22.24 -6.61
N GLY A 79 -1.61 -22.13 -5.34
CA GLY A 79 -0.88 -22.66 -4.17
C GLY A 79 0.37 -21.89 -3.72
N LYS A 80 0.73 -20.77 -4.36
CA LYS A 80 1.93 -20.00 -3.97
C LYS A 80 1.55 -18.79 -3.12
N LYS A 81 1.56 -19.01 -1.80
CA LYS A 81 1.46 -17.95 -0.79
C LYS A 81 2.53 -16.90 -1.10
N ILE A 82 2.14 -15.68 -1.50
CA ILE A 82 3.08 -14.56 -1.46
C ILE A 82 3.56 -14.44 -0.03
N ASN A 83 4.87 -14.45 0.12
CA ASN A 83 5.50 -14.45 1.42
C ASN A 83 5.17 -13.12 2.10
N VAL A 84 4.18 -13.14 3.01
CA VAL A 84 3.72 -11.99 3.80
C VAL A 84 4.73 -11.55 4.87
N ASP A 85 5.95 -12.10 4.89
CA ASP A 85 7.04 -11.68 5.80
C ASP A 85 7.38 -10.20 5.66
N TRP A 86 7.10 -9.58 4.51
CA TRP A 86 7.25 -8.12 4.33
C TRP A 86 6.23 -7.31 5.14
N ILE A 87 5.02 -7.84 5.36
CA ILE A 87 3.97 -7.18 6.16
C ILE A 87 4.36 -7.14 7.64
N LEU A 88 5.17 -8.10 8.11
CA LEU A 88 5.64 -8.17 9.49
C LEU A 88 6.88 -7.29 9.75
N LYS A 89 7.45 -6.68 8.71
CA LYS A 89 8.62 -5.79 8.78
C LYS A 89 8.33 -4.32 8.47
N SER A 90 7.07 -3.98 8.17
CA SER A 90 6.60 -2.59 7.94
C SER A 90 5.84 -2.04 9.15
#